data_AF-A0A963T8B9-F1
#
_entry.id   AF-A0A963T8B9-F1
#
_cell.length_a   1.000
_cell.length_b   1.000
_cell.length_c   1.000
_cell.angle_alpha   90.00
_cell.angle_beta   90.00
_cell.angle_gamma   90.00
#
_symmetry.space_group_name_H-M   'P 1'
#
loop_
_entity.id
_entity.type
_entity.pdbx_description
1 polymer ?
#
loop_
_entity_poly.entity_id
_entity_poly.type
_entity_poly.pdbx_seq_one_letter_code
_entity_poly.pdbx_strand_id
1 'polypeptide(L)'
;MTAADLARQIVLDLPALAPRMTREAFVVSASNAAALATLDAWTASGEPLLTICGPAGSGKTHLLQILVRESAGDRLLAIDDIDRTDEPQELLALVEQARSEGKRVALAGRGAPAAWSAGLKDLETRLNAAPRIALVEPDEALLRAVILKLFRDRQLKTAPSVADYAVKRL
;
A
#
# COMPACT_ATOMS: atom_id res chain seq x y z
N MET A 1 -34.02 37.26 -8.49
CA MET A 1 -33.34 36.00 -8.83
C MET A 1 -33.76 35.66 -10.24
N THR A 2 -32.85 35.80 -11.21
CA THR A 2 -33.23 35.66 -12.63
C THR A 2 -33.17 34.19 -13.04
N ALA A 3 -33.92 33.80 -14.07
CA ALA A 3 -33.91 32.42 -14.59
C ALA A 3 -32.50 31.93 -15.02
N ALA A 4 -31.56 32.85 -15.26
CA ALA A 4 -30.17 32.55 -15.56
C ALA A 4 -29.36 32.01 -14.35
N ASP A 5 -29.78 32.31 -13.12
CA ASP A 5 -29.12 31.79 -11.90
C ASP A 5 -29.44 30.31 -11.66
N LEU A 6 -30.57 29.82 -12.18
CA LEU A 6 -31.01 28.41 -12.07
C LEU A 6 -30.41 27.49 -13.15
N ALA A 7 -29.75 28.05 -14.16
CA ALA A 7 -29.17 27.33 -15.31
C ALA A 7 -27.64 27.20 -15.23
N ARG A 8 -27.02 27.43 -14.06
CA ARG A 8 -25.62 27.07 -13.85
C ARG A 8 -25.52 25.57 -13.61
N GLN A 9 -24.95 24.86 -14.58
CA GLN A 9 -24.52 23.48 -14.42
C GLN A 9 -23.57 23.39 -13.23
N ILE A 10 -24.01 22.71 -12.17
CA ILE A 10 -23.16 22.34 -11.04
C ILE A 10 -22.43 21.07 -11.47
N VAL A 11 -21.09 21.10 -11.44
CA VAL A 11 -20.32 19.85 -11.57
C VAL A 11 -20.63 19.02 -10.34
N LEU A 12 -21.41 17.97 -10.53
CA LEU A 12 -21.67 16.99 -9.48
C LEU A 12 -20.38 16.19 -9.31
N ASP A 13 -19.57 16.56 -8.33
CA ASP A 13 -18.34 15.85 -7.98
C ASP A 13 -18.71 14.53 -7.30
N LEU A 14 -19.11 13.55 -8.12
CA LEU A 14 -19.36 12.19 -7.68
C LEU A 14 -17.99 11.52 -7.51
N PRO A 15 -17.51 11.30 -6.28
CA PRO A 15 -16.23 10.64 -6.11
C PRO A 15 -16.32 9.25 -6.72
N ALA A 16 -15.40 8.94 -7.64
CA ALA A 16 -15.16 7.56 -8.01
C ALA A 16 -14.90 6.79 -6.70
N LEU A 17 -15.69 5.74 -6.45
CA LEU A 17 -15.54 4.90 -5.25
C LEU A 17 -14.21 4.14 -5.36
N ALA A 18 -13.12 4.81 -4.99
CA ALA A 18 -11.82 4.21 -4.82
C ALA A 18 -11.93 3.14 -3.71
N PRO A 19 -11.21 2.00 -3.84
CA PRO A 19 -11.17 1.02 -2.77
C PRO A 19 -10.71 1.69 -1.47
N ARG A 20 -11.40 1.41 -0.37
CA ARG A 20 -10.94 1.87 0.95
C ARG A 20 -9.63 1.15 1.27
N MET A 21 -8.56 1.90 1.44
CA MET A 21 -7.24 1.37 1.84
C MET A 21 -7.08 1.45 3.36
N THR A 22 -8.01 0.81 4.09
CA THR A 22 -8.00 0.74 5.56
C THR A 22 -7.75 -0.70 6.02
N ARG A 23 -7.46 -0.89 7.30
CA ARG A 23 -7.22 -2.23 7.87
C ARG A 23 -8.46 -3.11 7.75
N GLU A 24 -9.63 -2.57 8.03
CA GLU A 24 -10.92 -3.29 7.93
C GLU A 24 -11.24 -3.69 6.49
N ALA A 25 -10.68 -2.95 5.52
CA ALA A 25 -10.86 -3.23 4.11
C ALA A 25 -9.83 -4.20 3.54
N PHE A 26 -8.78 -4.55 4.29
CA PHE A 26 -7.74 -5.49 3.88
C PHE A 26 -8.23 -6.93 4.04
N VAL A 27 -8.44 -7.62 2.91
CA VAL A 27 -8.86 -9.02 2.92
C VAL A 27 -7.67 -9.90 3.24
N VAL A 28 -7.78 -10.70 4.31
CA VAL A 28 -6.73 -11.61 4.76
C VAL A 28 -7.00 -13.02 4.25
N SER A 29 -5.94 -13.69 3.81
CA SER A 29 -5.90 -15.09 3.41
C SER A 29 -4.57 -15.71 3.84
N ALA A 30 -4.34 -16.99 3.52
CA ALA A 30 -3.07 -17.64 3.78
C ALA A 30 -1.88 -16.93 3.11
N SER A 31 -2.08 -16.39 1.89
CA SER A 31 -1.00 -15.74 1.12
C SER A 31 -0.50 -14.41 1.71
N ASN A 32 -1.29 -13.71 2.55
CA ASN A 32 -0.92 -12.39 3.07
C ASN A 32 -1.08 -12.22 4.60
N ALA A 33 -1.51 -13.24 5.33
CA ALA A 33 -1.66 -13.18 6.79
C ALA A 33 -0.34 -12.86 7.51
N ALA A 34 0.77 -13.46 7.07
CA ALA A 34 2.09 -13.21 7.63
C ALA A 34 2.51 -11.74 7.46
N ALA A 35 2.16 -11.11 6.34
CA ALA A 35 2.47 -9.71 6.07
C ALA A 35 1.79 -8.78 7.08
N LEU A 36 0.52 -9.03 7.41
CA LEU A 36 -0.21 -8.25 8.41
C LEU A 36 0.36 -8.47 9.83
N ALA A 37 0.72 -9.71 10.18
CA ALA A 37 1.35 -10.01 11.46
C ALA A 37 2.70 -9.28 11.63
N THR A 38 3.52 -9.23 10.58
CA THR A 38 4.77 -8.46 10.59
C THR A 38 4.52 -6.94 10.66
N LEU A 39 3.47 -6.44 10.00
CA LEU A 39 3.05 -5.03 10.12
C LEU A 39 2.74 -4.66 11.57
N ASP A 40 2.00 -5.53 12.26
CA ASP A 40 1.60 -5.34 13.66
C ASP A 40 2.80 -5.39 14.60
N ALA A 41 3.68 -6.38 14.41
CA ALA A 41 4.92 -6.51 15.18
C ALA A 41 5.82 -5.28 14.99
N TRP A 42 5.99 -4.80 13.74
CA TRP A 42 6.76 -3.59 13.48
C TRP A 42 6.13 -2.37 14.13
N THR A 43 4.81 -2.20 14.00
CA THR A 43 4.07 -1.07 14.59
C THR A 43 4.31 -0.98 16.10
N ALA A 44 4.27 -2.12 16.79
CA ALA A 44 4.53 -2.22 18.23
C ALA A 44 6.00 -2.07 18.64
N SER A 45 6.94 -2.49 17.79
CA SER A 45 8.38 -2.49 18.12
C SER A 45 9.02 -1.09 18.24
N GLY A 46 8.48 -0.10 17.53
CA GLY A 46 9.11 1.22 17.41
C GLY A 46 10.32 1.28 16.47
N GLU A 47 10.63 0.21 15.74
CA GLU A 47 11.72 0.17 14.75
C GLU A 47 11.59 1.34 13.74
N PRO A 48 12.72 2.00 13.37
CA PRO A 48 12.69 3.26 12.63
C PRO A 48 12.48 3.09 11.12
N LEU A 49 12.73 1.90 10.58
CA LEU A 49 12.63 1.62 9.14
C LEU A 49 11.87 0.30 8.92
N LEU A 50 10.99 0.27 7.92
CA LEU A 50 10.29 -0.91 7.44
C LEU A 50 10.44 -1.00 5.92
N THR A 51 10.62 -2.21 5.41
CA THR A 51 10.56 -2.48 3.97
C THR A 51 9.38 -3.39 3.63
N ILE A 52 8.61 -3.04 2.61
CA ILE A 52 7.47 -3.82 2.11
C ILE A 52 7.74 -4.17 0.65
N CYS A 53 8.03 -5.44 0.37
CA CYS A 53 8.40 -5.90 -0.96
C CYS A 53 7.44 -6.97 -1.49
N GLY A 54 7.28 -7.04 -2.81
CA GLY A 54 6.49 -8.10 -3.45
C GLY A 54 6.03 -7.77 -4.87
N PRO A 55 5.36 -8.72 -5.55
CA PRO A 55 4.88 -8.57 -6.94
C PRO A 55 3.90 -7.40 -7.13
N ALA A 56 3.64 -7.04 -8.38
CA ALA A 56 2.60 -6.05 -8.68
C ALA A 56 1.22 -6.55 -8.19
N GLY A 57 0.38 -5.66 -7.66
CA GLY A 57 -0.96 -6.03 -7.19
C GLY A 57 -1.03 -6.82 -5.87
N SER A 58 0.10 -7.13 -5.22
CA SER A 58 0.11 -7.94 -3.99
C SER A 58 -0.37 -7.22 -2.70
N GLY A 59 -0.68 -5.92 -2.78
CA GLY A 59 -1.20 -5.14 -1.64
C GLY A 59 -0.19 -4.25 -0.90
N LYS A 60 1.02 -4.06 -1.44
CA LYS A 60 2.07 -3.18 -0.87
C LYS A 60 1.55 -1.79 -0.50
N THR A 61 0.94 -1.10 -1.46
CA THR A 61 0.32 0.22 -1.29
C THR A 61 -0.77 0.20 -0.22
N HIS A 62 -1.57 -0.86 -0.15
CA HIS A 62 -2.61 -0.98 0.87
C HIS A 62 -2.00 -1.06 2.28
N LEU A 63 -0.94 -1.86 2.48
CA LEU A 63 -0.24 -1.92 3.76
C LEU A 63 0.39 -0.57 4.16
N LEU A 64 1.01 0.15 3.22
CA LEU A 64 1.50 1.50 3.48
C LEU A 64 0.38 2.45 3.91
N GLN A 65 -0.77 2.41 3.22
CA GLN A 65 -1.91 3.26 3.54
C GLN A 65 -2.52 2.93 4.91
N ILE A 66 -2.51 1.66 5.32
CA ILE A 66 -2.89 1.25 6.68
C ILE A 66 -1.96 1.92 7.70
N LEU A 67 -0.64 1.82 7.52
CA LEU A 67 0.33 2.44 8.42
C LEU A 67 0.14 3.95 8.53
N VAL A 68 -0.03 4.65 7.40
CA VAL A 68 -0.24 6.10 7.39
C VAL A 68 -1.51 6.49 8.15
N ARG A 69 -2.59 5.72 7.99
CA ARG A 69 -3.87 5.98 8.67
C ARG A 69 -3.84 5.67 10.17
N GLU A 70 -3.11 4.63 10.56
CA GLU A 70 -2.98 4.21 11.96
C GLU A 70 -1.91 5.01 12.70
N SER A 71 -1.01 5.68 11.99
CA SER A 71 -0.06 6.61 12.58
C SER A 71 -0.80 7.86 13.07
N ALA A 72 -0.79 8.09 14.38
CA ALA A 72 -1.30 9.32 14.97
C ALA A 72 -0.30 10.47 14.74
N GLY A 73 -0.46 11.22 13.64
CA GLY A 73 0.29 12.46 13.34
C GLY A 73 1.48 12.30 12.39
N ASP A 74 2.35 13.32 12.32
CA ASP A 74 3.43 13.45 11.33
C ASP A 74 4.67 12.55 11.58
N ARG A 75 4.52 11.46 12.34
CA ARG A 75 5.66 10.64 12.80
C ARG A 75 6.01 9.46 11.88
N LEU A 76 5.40 9.40 10.69
CA LEU A 76 5.69 8.38 9.68
C LEU A 76 5.89 9.02 8.31
N LEU A 77 7.03 8.71 7.66
CA LEU A 77 7.24 8.93 6.24
C LEU A 77 6.99 7.61 5.51
N ALA A 78 5.98 7.58 4.63
CA ALA A 78 5.70 6.43 3.77
C ALA A 78 6.08 6.78 2.33
N ILE A 79 6.93 5.96 1.71
CA ILE A 79 7.34 6.10 0.30
C ILE A 79 6.96 4.82 -0.43
N ASP A 80 6.11 4.94 -1.44
CA ASP A 80 5.67 3.82 -2.27
C ASP A 80 6.46 3.80 -3.60
N ASP A 81 6.38 2.68 -4.32
CA ASP A 81 6.96 2.51 -5.64
C ASP A 81 8.48 2.83 -5.70
N ILE A 82 9.23 2.54 -4.63
CA ILE A 82 10.66 2.90 -4.56
C ILE A 82 11.55 2.12 -5.53
N ASP A 83 11.04 1.03 -6.11
CA ASP A 83 11.72 0.32 -7.21
C ASP A 83 11.74 1.12 -8.52
N ARG A 84 11.02 2.25 -8.59
CA ARG A 84 10.93 3.11 -9.77
C ARG A 84 11.81 4.37 -9.68
N THR A 85 12.58 4.52 -8.60
CA THR A 85 13.53 5.64 -8.48
C THR A 85 14.88 5.27 -9.10
N ASP A 86 15.44 6.19 -9.87
CA ASP A 86 16.80 6.09 -10.41
C ASP A 86 17.82 6.86 -9.54
N GLU A 87 17.37 7.41 -8.40
CA GLU A 87 18.14 8.33 -7.55
C GLU A 87 18.30 7.78 -6.11
N PRO A 88 19.12 6.73 -5.92
CA PRO A 88 19.30 6.08 -4.61
C PRO A 88 19.93 7.00 -3.55
N GLN A 89 20.69 8.02 -3.97
CA GLN A 89 21.29 9.01 -3.08
C GLN A 89 20.23 9.93 -2.47
N GLU A 90 19.23 10.34 -3.25
CA GLU A 90 18.12 11.15 -2.75
C GLU A 90 17.22 10.34 -1.82
N LEU A 91 16.95 9.08 -2.16
CA LEU A 91 16.23 8.17 -1.27
C LEU A 91 16.94 8.01 0.08
N LEU A 92 18.26 7.83 0.08
CA LEU A 92 19.05 7.77 1.31
C LEU A 92 18.94 9.07 2.11
N ALA A 93 19.11 10.23 1.47
CA ALA A 93 19.00 11.53 2.12
C ALA A 93 17.61 11.76 2.74
N LEU A 94 16.54 11.38 2.04
CA LEU A 94 15.16 11.46 2.55
C LEU A 94 14.95 10.57 3.78
N VAL A 95 15.46 9.34 3.76
CA VAL A 95 15.38 8.40 4.88
C VAL A 95 16.13 8.95 6.09
N GLU A 96 17.32 9.50 5.89
CA GLU A 96 18.15 10.06 6.96
C GLU A 96 17.54 11.32 7.55
N GLN A 97 17.04 12.22 6.70
CA GLN A 97 16.35 13.44 7.12
C GLN A 97 15.14 13.10 7.99
N ALA A 98 14.26 12.20 7.53
CA ALA A 98 13.08 11.79 8.29
C ALA A 98 13.45 11.18 9.65
N ARG A 99 14.50 10.35 9.69
CA ARG A 99 14.99 9.77 10.95
C ARG A 99 15.56 10.83 11.90
N SER A 100 16.27 11.84 11.38
CA SER A 100 16.80 12.94 12.19
C SER A 100 15.69 13.78 12.83
N GLU A 101 14.52 13.86 12.18
CA GLU A 101 13.30 14.51 12.69
C GLU A 101 12.51 13.61 13.67
N GLY A 102 13.02 12.41 13.98
CA GLY A 102 12.34 11.45 14.87
C GLY A 102 11.12 10.77 14.24
N LYS A 103 11.01 10.80 12.91
CA LYS A 103 9.99 10.05 12.15
C LYS A 103 10.47 8.62 11.90
N ARG A 104 9.51 7.71 11.86
CA ARG A 104 9.69 6.35 11.34
C ARG A 104 9.52 6.38 9.82
N VAL A 105 10.10 5.42 9.11
CA VAL A 105 10.04 5.35 7.65
C VAL A 105 9.52 3.98 7.22
N ALA A 106 8.59 3.96 6.29
CA ALA A 106 8.13 2.74 5.62
C ALA A 106 8.32 2.90 4.10
N LEU A 107 9.05 1.97 3.51
CA LEU A 107 9.36 1.95 2.08
C LEU A 107 8.68 0.76 1.43
N ALA A 108 8.02 0.96 0.29
CA ALA A 108 7.46 -0.14 -0.48
C ALA A 108 7.90 -0.14 -1.94
N GLY A 109 8.15 -1.33 -2.47
CA GLY A 109 8.58 -1.49 -3.85
C GLY A 109 8.51 -2.94 -4.33
N ARG A 110 8.72 -3.16 -5.63
CA ARG A 110 8.80 -4.49 -6.24
C ARG A 110 10.20 -5.08 -6.10
N GLY A 111 10.31 -6.40 -6.11
CA GLY A 111 11.60 -7.09 -6.02
C GLY A 111 12.25 -6.99 -4.64
N ALA A 112 13.50 -7.42 -4.53
CA ALA A 112 14.21 -7.48 -3.26
C ALA A 112 14.67 -6.07 -2.80
N PRO A 113 14.57 -5.73 -1.51
CA PRO A 113 14.97 -4.41 -1.03
C PRO A 113 16.41 -3.99 -1.38
N ALA A 114 17.37 -4.92 -1.35
CA ALA A 114 18.75 -4.63 -1.72
C ALA A 114 18.87 -4.08 -3.16
N ALA A 115 18.01 -4.51 -4.09
CA ALA A 115 18.04 -4.03 -5.48
C ALA A 115 17.67 -2.55 -5.61
N TRP A 116 16.85 -2.01 -4.70
CA TRP A 116 16.46 -0.59 -4.68
C TRP A 116 17.64 0.34 -4.39
N SER A 117 18.73 -0.19 -3.85
CA SER A 117 19.94 0.60 -3.58
C SER A 117 20.71 0.97 -4.85
N ALA A 118 20.46 0.30 -5.98
CA ALA A 118 21.20 0.44 -7.23
C ALA A 118 22.74 0.46 -7.05
N GLY A 119 23.25 -0.33 -6.09
CA GLY A 119 24.68 -0.46 -5.78
C GLY A 119 25.22 0.52 -4.73
N LEU A 120 24.38 1.40 -4.17
CA LEU A 120 24.76 2.29 -3.07
C LEU A 120 24.82 1.51 -1.74
N LYS A 121 26.03 1.08 -1.38
CA LYS A 121 26.31 0.20 -0.21
C LYS A 121 25.68 0.66 1.11
N ASP A 122 25.65 1.97 1.35
CA ASP A 122 25.16 2.51 2.60
C ASP A 122 23.63 2.38 2.74
N LEU A 123 22.92 2.61 1.63
CA LEU A 123 21.48 2.36 1.53
C LEU A 123 21.18 0.86 1.58
N GLU A 124 21.94 0.05 0.84
CA GLU A 124 21.79 -1.41 0.84
C GLU A 124 21.88 -2.02 2.24
N THR A 125 22.86 -1.56 3.03
CA THR A 125 23.05 -2.01 4.43
C THR A 125 21.82 -1.70 5.28
N ARG A 126 21.26 -0.49 5.16
CA ARG A 126 20.04 -0.09 5.88
C ARG A 126 18.82 -0.92 5.45
N LEU A 127 18.64 -1.16 4.15
CA LEU A 127 17.54 -1.95 3.61
C LEU A 127 17.62 -3.43 4.01
N ASN A 128 18.83 -3.97 4.19
CA ASN A 128 19.05 -5.34 4.65
C ASN A 128 18.86 -5.50 6.17
N ALA A 129 19.18 -4.48 6.96
CA ALA A 129 18.97 -4.49 8.40
C ALA A 129 17.51 -4.25 8.81
N ALA A 130 16.72 -3.58 7.96
CA ALA A 130 15.33 -3.26 8.25
C ALA A 130 14.44 -4.52 8.31
N PRO A 131 13.48 -4.58 9.26
CA PRO A 131 12.36 -5.50 9.18
C PRO A 131 11.70 -5.48 7.80
N ARG A 132 11.32 -6.66 7.32
CA ARG A 132 10.83 -6.86 5.96
C ARG A 132 9.49 -7.58 5.93
N ILE A 133 8.52 -6.96 5.29
CA ILE A 133 7.28 -7.59 4.86
C ILE A 133 7.47 -8.06 3.43
N ALA A 134 7.45 -9.37 3.20
CA ALA A 134 7.48 -9.97 1.87
C ALA A 134 6.08 -10.46 1.50
N LEU A 135 5.42 -9.72 0.62
CA LEU A 135 4.17 -10.13 -0.01
C LEU A 135 4.45 -11.05 -1.20
N VAL A 136 3.67 -12.12 -1.31
CA VAL A 136 3.68 -13.04 -2.44
C VAL A 136 2.53 -12.73 -3.39
N GLU A 137 2.44 -13.47 -4.50
CA GLU A 137 1.27 -13.35 -5.37
C GLU A 137 -0.01 -13.80 -4.62
N PRO A 138 -1.11 -13.06 -4.82
CA PRO A 138 -2.38 -13.41 -4.20
C PRO A 138 -2.91 -14.72 -4.78
N ASP A 139 -3.32 -15.63 -3.91
CA ASP A 139 -3.98 -16.87 -4.34
C ASP A 139 -5.38 -16.58 -4.92
N GLU A 140 -5.93 -17.56 -5.67
CA GLU A 140 -7.25 -17.43 -6.28
C GLU A 140 -8.35 -17.13 -5.26
N ALA A 141 -8.24 -17.66 -4.05
CA ALA A 141 -9.22 -17.47 -2.98
C ALA A 141 -9.23 -16.00 -2.51
N LEU A 142 -8.04 -15.40 -2.35
CA LEU A 142 -7.87 -14.00 -2.02
C LEU A 142 -8.39 -13.10 -3.13
N LEU A 143 -8.00 -13.36 -4.39
CA LEU A 143 -8.48 -12.59 -5.54
C LEU A 143 -10.01 -12.61 -5.63
N ARG A 144 -10.61 -13.79 -5.51
CA ARG A 144 -12.06 -13.96 -5.51
C ARG A 144 -12.73 -13.17 -4.39
N ALA A 145 -12.21 -13.26 -3.18
CA ALA A 145 -12.74 -12.57 -2.01
C ALA A 145 -12.65 -11.03 -2.17
N VAL A 146 -11.53 -10.54 -2.69
CA VAL A 146 -11.33 -9.10 -2.99
C VAL A 146 -12.32 -8.64 -4.06
N ILE A 147 -12.49 -9.37 -5.16
CA ILE A 147 -13.44 -8.99 -6.23
C ILE A 147 -14.88 -8.93 -5.69
N LEU A 148 -15.32 -9.94 -4.93
CA LEU A 148 -16.66 -9.94 -4.32
C LEU A 148 -16.84 -8.77 -3.34
N LYS A 149 -15.81 -8.45 -2.55
CA LYS A 149 -15.82 -7.27 -1.68
C LYS A 149 -15.93 -5.99 -2.49
N LEU A 150 -15.15 -5.85 -3.57
CA LEU A 150 -15.17 -4.66 -4.44
C LEU A 150 -16.52 -4.44 -5.12
N PHE A 151 -17.27 -5.49 -5.45
CA PHE A 151 -18.66 -5.37 -5.91
C PHE A 151 -19.58 -4.89 -4.79
N ARG A 152 -19.46 -5.48 -3.60
CA ARG A 152 -20.27 -5.11 -2.43
C ARG A 152 -20.04 -3.66 -2.00
N ASP A 153 -18.80 -3.22 -1.96
CA ASP A 153 -18.40 -1.85 -1.60
C ASP A 153 -18.98 -0.82 -2.60
N ARG A 154 -19.23 -1.24 -3.85
CA ARG A 154 -19.88 -0.44 -4.89
C ARG A 154 -21.39 -0.69 -5.01
N GLN A 155 -21.98 -1.45 -4.09
CA GLN A 155 -23.40 -1.82 -4.09
C GLN A 155 -23.85 -2.52 -5.39
N LEU A 156 -22.92 -3.20 -6.08
CA LEU A 156 -23.20 -3.93 -7.31
C LEU A 156 -23.71 -5.33 -6.97
N LYS A 157 -24.91 -5.66 -7.48
CA LYS A 157 -25.46 -7.02 -7.42
C LYS A 157 -24.84 -7.85 -8.54
N THR A 158 -24.02 -8.84 -8.17
CA THR A 158 -23.34 -9.72 -9.12
C THR A 158 -23.56 -11.18 -8.75
N ALA A 159 -23.67 -12.05 -9.75
CA ALA A 159 -23.64 -13.49 -9.53
C ALA A 159 -22.22 -13.91 -9.10
N PRO A 160 -22.06 -14.87 -8.17
CA PRO A 160 -20.73 -15.32 -7.74
C PRO A 160 -19.82 -15.79 -8.88
N SER A 161 -20.42 -16.34 -9.95
CA SER A 161 -19.72 -16.78 -11.16
C SER A 161 -18.98 -15.67 -11.90
N VAL A 162 -19.35 -14.40 -11.70
CA VAL A 162 -18.63 -13.25 -12.28
C VAL A 162 -17.24 -13.12 -11.64
N ALA A 163 -17.13 -13.33 -10.33
CA ALA A 163 -15.83 -13.33 -9.66
C ALA A 163 -14.98 -14.52 -10.12
N ASP A 164 -15.58 -15.72 -10.21
CA ASP A 164 -14.89 -16.92 -10.70
C ASP A 164 -14.37 -16.75 -12.13
N TYR A 165 -15.15 -16.06 -12.98
CA TYR A 165 -14.76 -15.73 -14.35
C TYR A 165 -13.59 -14.73 -14.40
N ALA A 166 -13.63 -13.71 -13.54
CA ALA A 166 -12.63 -12.65 -13.48
C ALA A 166 -11.27 -13.14 -12.97
N VAL A 167 -11.25 -13.96 -11.92
CA VAL A 167 -10.01 -14.51 -11.33
C VAL A 167 -9.17 -15.24 -12.39
N LYS A 168 -9.81 -15.98 -13.31
CA LYS A 168 -9.13 -16.76 -14.36
C LYS A 168 -8.50 -15.92 -15.48
N ARG A 169 -8.65 -14.58 -15.45
CA ARG A 169 -8.27 -13.67 -16.55
C ARG A 169 -7.49 -12.43 -16.08
N LEU A 170 -7.12 -12.39 -14.81
CA LEU A 170 -6.27 -11.35 -14.23
C LEU A 170 -4.79 -11.71 -14.38
#